data_AF-A0A1R4FY98-F1
#
_entry.id   AF-A0A1R4FY98-F1
#
_cell.length_a   1.000
_cell.length_b   1.000
_cell.length_c   1.000
_cell.angle_alpha   90.00
_cell.angle_beta   90.00
_cell.angle_gamma   90.00
#
_symmetry.space_group_name_H-M   'P 1'
#
loop_
_entity.id
_entity.type
_entity.pdbx_description
1 polymer ?
#
loop_
_entity_poly.entity_id
_entity_poly.type
_entity_poly.pdbx_seq_one_letter_code
_entity_poly.pdbx_strand_id
1 'polypeptide(L)'
;MLNGFKEFISRGNAIDMAVGIIIGGAFTPIVTAITENVLLPLIAAIFGQPNFDTIAQFTVNGSTIAPGTIVTALVNFLLVAAALYFFVVMPMNKLAERRKSGEEEEAELADDVKVLTEIRDLLQTRNA
;
A
#
# COMPACT_ATOMS: atom_id res chain seq x y z
N MET A 1 33.45 1.72 12.54
CA MET A 1 32.10 2.22 12.19
C MET A 1 31.48 1.46 11.01
N LEU A 2 32.19 1.32 9.88
CA LEU A 2 31.72 0.52 8.73
C LEU A 2 31.33 -0.93 9.06
N ASN A 3 32.11 -1.63 9.89
CA ASN A 3 31.78 -3.00 10.30
C ASN A 3 30.51 -3.06 11.17
N GLY A 4 30.35 -2.12 12.11
CA GLY A 4 29.13 -2.03 12.95
C GLY A 4 27.88 -1.62 12.18
N PHE A 5 28.05 -0.83 11.10
CA PHE A 5 26.96 -0.50 10.18
C PHE A 5 26.55 -1.69 9.32
N LYS A 6 27.51 -2.46 8.80
CA LYS A 6 27.25 -3.71 8.08
C LYS A 6 26.51 -4.73 8.96
N GLU A 7 26.90 -4.83 10.23
CA GLU A 7 26.30 -5.73 11.23
C GLU A 7 24.91 -5.27 11.73
N PHE A 8 24.61 -3.98 11.60
CA PHE A 8 23.28 -3.42 11.83
C PHE A 8 22.33 -3.72 10.67
N ILE A 9 22.79 -3.53 9.43
CA ILE A 9 22.02 -3.83 8.23
C ILE A 9 21.81 -5.34 8.06
N SER A 10 22.79 -6.17 8.40
CA SER A 10 22.69 -7.64 8.27
C SER A 10 21.70 -8.30 9.24
N ARG A 11 21.09 -7.54 10.17
CA ARG A 11 20.05 -8.07 11.08
C ARG A 11 18.70 -8.35 10.40
N GLY A 12 18.62 -8.25 9.07
CA GLY A 12 17.46 -8.65 8.24
C GLY A 12 16.27 -7.69 8.35
N ASN A 13 15.77 -7.49 9.58
CA ASN A 13 14.64 -6.62 9.91
C ASN A 13 14.83 -5.16 9.42
N ALA A 14 16.06 -4.64 9.44
CA ALA A 14 16.35 -3.28 8.97
C ALA A 14 16.29 -3.14 7.45
N ILE A 15 16.66 -4.19 6.69
CA ILE A 15 16.63 -4.17 5.22
C ILE A 15 15.18 -4.24 4.74
N ASP A 16 14.39 -5.17 5.28
CA ASP A 16 13.00 -5.36 4.86
C ASP A 16 12.15 -4.11 5.16
N MET A 17 12.35 -3.50 6.32
CA MET A 17 11.73 -2.21 6.63
C MET A 17 12.18 -1.08 5.69
N ALA A 18 13.48 -0.99 5.39
CA ALA A 18 14.00 0.05 4.51
C ALA A 18 13.43 -0.09 3.09
N VAL A 19 13.37 -1.32 2.57
CA VAL A 19 12.77 -1.63 1.27
C VAL A 19 11.29 -1.26 1.26
N GLY A 20 10.53 -1.61 2.30
CA GLY A 20 9.11 -1.26 2.43
C GLY A 20 8.87 0.26 2.41
N ILE A 21 9.67 1.05 3.12
CA ILE A 21 9.56 2.51 3.15
C ILE A 21 9.91 3.13 1.79
N ILE A 22 11.00 2.67 1.16
CA ILE A 22 11.44 3.17 -0.16
C ILE A 22 10.39 2.88 -1.23
N ILE A 23 9.87 1.65 -1.27
CA ILE A 23 8.83 1.24 -2.21
C ILE A 23 7.54 2.03 -1.95
N GLY A 24 7.12 2.15 -0.68
CA GLY A 24 5.94 2.92 -0.30
C GLY A 24 6.04 4.39 -0.73
N GLY A 25 7.20 5.02 -0.53
CA GLY A 25 7.46 6.39 -0.98
C GLY A 25 7.47 6.54 -2.51
N ALA A 26 7.92 5.52 -3.24
CA ALA A 26 8.00 5.53 -4.70
C ALA A 26 6.64 5.40 -5.39
N PHE A 27 5.62 4.82 -4.72
CA PHE A 27 4.28 4.69 -5.31
C PHE A 27 3.47 5.99 -5.28
N THR A 28 3.68 6.85 -4.28
CA THR A 28 2.89 8.09 -4.13
C THR A 28 2.90 8.96 -5.40
N PRO A 29 4.06 9.28 -6.02
CA PRO A 29 4.08 10.09 -7.25
C PRO A 29 3.34 9.46 -8.43
N ILE A 30 3.36 8.13 -8.55
CA ILE A 30 2.68 7.40 -9.63
C ILE A 30 1.17 7.56 -9.47
N VAL A 31 0.66 7.38 -8.26
CA VAL A 31 -0.78 7.52 -8.00
C VAL A 31 -1.19 8.98 -8.17
N THR A 32 -0.42 9.92 -7.61
CA THR A 32 -0.65 11.37 -7.81
C THR A 32 -0.76 11.71 -9.29
N ALA A 33 0.17 11.22 -10.13
CA ALA A 33 0.16 11.47 -11.56
C ALA A 33 -1.10 10.93 -12.24
N ILE A 34 -1.60 9.75 -11.85
CA ILE A 34 -2.84 9.19 -12.40
C ILE A 34 -4.04 10.04 -11.96
N THR A 35 -4.12 10.42 -10.68
CA THR A 35 -5.24 11.25 -10.20
C THR A 35 -5.26 12.64 -10.83
N GLU A 36 -4.13 13.33 -10.87
CA GLU A 36 -4.06 14.72 -11.33
C GLU A 36 -4.15 14.84 -12.85
N ASN A 37 -3.58 13.90 -13.60
CA ASN A 37 -3.52 13.99 -15.06
C ASN A 37 -4.62 13.19 -15.77
N VAL A 38 -5.30 12.27 -15.09
CA VAL A 38 -6.37 11.44 -15.69
C VAL A 38 -7.69 11.66 -14.98
N LEU A 39 -7.77 11.49 -13.66
CA LEU A 39 -9.06 11.53 -12.95
C LEU A 39 -9.62 12.96 -12.81
N LEU A 40 -8.82 13.93 -12.36
CA LEU A 40 -9.28 15.32 -12.21
C LEU A 40 -9.73 15.95 -13.54
N PRO A 41 -9.01 15.78 -14.68
CA PRO A 41 -9.47 16.27 -15.98
C PRO A 41 -10.76 15.60 -16.45
N LEU A 42 -10.95 14.31 -16.18
CA LEU A 42 -12.20 13.61 -16.48
C LEU A 42 -13.37 14.14 -15.65
N ILE A 43 -13.14 14.42 -14.38
CA ILE A 43 -14.14 15.05 -13.50
C ILE A 43 -14.44 16.47 -13.99
N ALA A 44 -13.42 17.25 -14.35
CA ALA A 44 -13.59 18.58 -14.91
C ALA A 44 -14.39 18.56 -16.22
N ALA A 45 -14.17 17.57 -17.08
CA ALA A 45 -14.90 17.41 -18.34
C ALA A 45 -16.39 17.10 -18.11
N ILE A 46 -16.75 16.40 -17.03
CA ILE A 46 -18.13 16.03 -16.71
C ILE A 46 -18.85 17.13 -15.92
N PHE A 47 -18.18 17.71 -14.91
CA PHE A 47 -18.78 18.64 -13.94
C PHE A 47 -18.43 20.11 -14.22
N GLY A 48 -17.60 20.40 -15.22
CA GLY A 48 -17.22 21.75 -15.63
C GLY A 48 -16.17 22.43 -14.76
N GLN A 49 -15.86 21.90 -13.57
CA GLN A 49 -14.78 22.37 -12.71
C GLN A 49 -13.88 21.22 -12.23
N PRO A 50 -12.55 21.40 -12.20
CA PRO A 50 -11.62 20.38 -11.73
C PRO A 50 -11.58 20.25 -10.20
N ASN A 51 -12.11 21.24 -9.49
CA ASN A 51 -12.05 21.35 -8.04
C ASN A 51 -13.28 22.08 -7.49
N PHE A 52 -13.41 22.06 -6.16
CA PHE A 52 -14.47 22.71 -5.42
C PHE A 52 -13.98 23.97 -4.70
N ASP A 53 -12.81 24.50 -5.09
CA ASP A 53 -12.12 25.57 -4.37
C ASP A 53 -12.92 26.88 -4.32
N THR A 54 -13.78 27.09 -5.31
CA THR A 54 -14.66 28.27 -5.42
C THR A 54 -15.88 28.20 -4.50
N ILE A 55 -16.19 27.03 -3.92
CA ILE A 55 -17.33 26.87 -3.02
C ILE A 55 -17.10 27.67 -1.74
N ALA A 56 -18.06 28.55 -1.44
CA ALA A 56 -18.08 29.40 -0.26
C ALA A 56 -16.81 30.27 -0.12
N GLN A 57 -16.19 30.65 -1.24
CA GLN A 57 -15.06 31.57 -1.23
C GLN A 57 -15.52 32.96 -0.81
N PHE A 58 -14.84 33.56 0.17
CA PHE A 58 -15.09 34.94 0.56
C PHE A 58 -13.79 35.64 0.94
N THR A 59 -13.73 36.95 0.68
CA THR A 59 -12.55 37.77 0.95
C THR A 59 -12.79 38.62 2.18
N VAL A 60 -11.93 38.49 3.20
CA VAL A 60 -11.93 39.34 4.39
C VAL A 60 -10.60 40.08 4.44
N ASN A 61 -10.66 41.41 4.42
CA ASN A 61 -9.50 42.27 4.63
C ASN A 61 -8.30 41.99 3.69
N GLY A 62 -8.60 41.66 2.42
CA GLY A 62 -7.60 41.30 1.40
C GLY A 62 -7.13 39.84 1.43
N SER A 63 -7.55 39.05 2.42
CA SER A 63 -7.27 37.62 2.50
C SER A 63 -8.44 36.82 1.94
N THR A 64 -8.15 35.89 1.04
CA THR A 64 -9.16 35.01 0.43
C THR A 64 -9.26 33.74 1.23
N ILE A 65 -10.42 33.50 1.84
CA ILE A 65 -10.73 32.26 2.55
C ILE A 65 -11.54 31.39 1.60
N ALA A 66 -11.04 30.20 1.31
CA ALA A 66 -11.66 29.24 0.40
C ALA A 66 -11.92 27.91 1.13
N PRO A 67 -13.03 27.79 1.87
CA PRO A 67 -13.41 26.56 2.58
C PRO A 67 -13.58 25.36 1.63
N GLY A 68 -13.96 25.63 0.38
CA GLY A 68 -14.08 24.65 -0.70
C GLY A 68 -12.80 23.83 -0.94
N THR A 69 -11.62 24.37 -0.61
CA THR A 69 -10.35 23.64 -0.72
C THR A 69 -10.30 22.38 0.15
N ILE A 70 -11.01 22.37 1.28
CA ILE A 70 -11.11 21.19 2.16
C ILE A 70 -11.92 20.09 1.47
N VAL A 71 -13.01 20.46 0.80
CA VAL A 71 -13.85 19.53 0.03
C VAL A 71 -13.05 18.99 -1.15
N THR A 72 -12.33 19.84 -1.87
CA THR A 72 -11.39 19.41 -2.92
C THR A 72 -10.37 18.40 -2.39
N ALA A 73 -9.75 18.69 -1.24
CA ALA A 73 -8.76 17.80 -0.63
C ALA A 73 -9.36 16.43 -0.24
N LEU A 74 -10.58 16.41 0.32
CA LEU A 74 -11.29 15.18 0.68
C LEU A 74 -11.65 14.35 -0.55
N VAL A 75 -12.18 14.99 -1.60
CA VAL A 75 -12.53 14.30 -2.84
C VAL A 75 -11.27 13.75 -3.51
N ASN A 76 -10.20 14.55 -3.58
CA ASN A 76 -8.92 14.10 -4.14
C ASN A 76 -8.36 12.92 -3.35
N PHE A 77 -8.37 12.97 -2.02
CA PHE A 77 -7.95 11.85 -1.17
C PHE A 77 -8.74 10.56 -1.46
N LEU A 78 -10.07 10.66 -1.58
CA LEU A 78 -10.92 9.51 -1.92
C LEU A 78 -10.60 8.95 -3.32
N LEU A 79 -10.34 9.82 -4.29
CA LEU A 79 -9.96 9.41 -5.65
C LEU A 79 -8.60 8.71 -5.68
N VAL A 80 -7.59 9.25 -4.99
CA VAL A 80 -6.26 8.64 -4.84
C VAL A 80 -6.39 7.27 -4.19
N ALA A 81 -7.14 7.17 -3.08
CA ALA A 81 -7.37 5.92 -2.38
C ALA A 81 -8.09 4.89 -3.25
N ALA A 82 -9.12 5.31 -3.99
CA ALA A 82 -9.84 4.45 -4.93
C ALA A 82 -8.92 3.97 -6.07
N ALA A 83 -8.12 4.86 -6.66
CA ALA A 83 -7.17 4.52 -7.70
C ALA A 83 -6.12 3.51 -7.20
N LEU A 84 -5.52 3.76 -6.04
CA LEU A 84 -4.56 2.85 -5.42
C LEU A 84 -5.20 1.48 -5.13
N TYR A 85 -6.43 1.47 -4.64
CA TYR A 85 -7.15 0.23 -4.39
C TYR A 85 -7.43 -0.56 -5.67
N PHE A 86 -7.99 0.08 -6.70
CA PHE A 86 -8.37 -0.61 -7.95
C PHE A 86 -7.17 -1.01 -8.81
N PHE A 87 -6.13 -0.17 -8.91
CA PHE A 87 -5.01 -0.41 -9.82
C PHE A 87 -3.83 -1.15 -9.18
N VAL A 88 -3.67 -1.10 -7.84
CA VAL A 88 -2.54 -1.72 -7.15
C VAL A 88 -3.03 -2.85 -6.24
N VAL A 89 -3.88 -2.54 -5.25
CA VAL A 89 -4.26 -3.51 -4.21
C VAL A 89 -5.11 -4.64 -4.77
N MET A 90 -6.11 -4.35 -5.60
CA MET A 90 -7.00 -5.34 -6.21
C MET A 90 -6.26 -6.37 -7.08
N PRO A 91 -5.39 -5.98 -8.05
CA PRO A 91 -4.65 -6.96 -8.83
C PRO A 91 -3.62 -7.72 -8.00
N MET A 92 -2.99 -7.07 -7.01
CA MET A 92 -2.08 -7.75 -6.09
C MET A 92 -2.81 -8.80 -5.24
N ASN A 93 -3.97 -8.47 -4.67
CA ASN A 93 -4.79 -9.42 -3.91
C ASN A 93 -5.27 -10.57 -4.81
N LYS A 94 -5.74 -10.27 -6.03
CA LYS A 94 -6.19 -11.29 -6.99
C LYS A 94 -5.05 -12.22 -7.43
N LEU A 95 -3.83 -11.70 -7.58
CA LEU A 95 -2.66 -12.51 -7.89
C LEU A 95 -2.21 -13.35 -6.69
N ALA A 96 -2.27 -12.79 -5.49
CA ALA A 96 -1.97 -13.52 -4.25
C ALA A 96 -2.96 -14.66 -3.99
N GLU A 97 -4.25 -14.46 -4.25
CA GLU A 97 -5.27 -15.52 -4.20
C GLU A 97 -4.99 -16.63 -5.21
N ARG A 98 -4.54 -16.28 -6.42
CA ARG A 98 -4.12 -17.24 -7.44
C ARG A 98 -2.86 -18.02 -7.06
N ARG A 99 -1.95 -17.43 -6.29
CA ARG A 99 -0.78 -18.13 -5.74
C ARG A 99 -1.15 -19.04 -4.59
N LYS A 100 -2.01 -18.60 -3.66
CA LYS A 100 -2.54 -19.46 -2.60
C LYS A 100 -3.26 -20.70 -3.14
N SER A 101 -4.02 -20.56 -4.23
CA SER A 101 -4.68 -21.69 -4.90
C SER A 101 -3.73 -22.63 -5.65
N GLY A 102 -2.46 -22.27 -5.88
CA GLY A 102 -1.44 -23.12 -6.52
C GLY A 102 -0.33 -23.58 -5.57
N GLU A 103 -0.16 -22.91 -4.43
CA GLU A 103 0.85 -23.20 -3.40
C GLU A 103 0.28 -24.03 -2.24
N GLU A 104 -1.03 -24.35 -2.22
CA GLU A 104 -1.63 -25.24 -1.20
C GLU A 104 -1.12 -26.69 -1.27
N GLU A 105 -0.37 -27.09 -2.32
CA GLU A 105 0.36 -28.37 -2.37
C GLU A 105 1.88 -28.23 -2.08
N GLU A 106 2.44 -27.01 -2.02
CA GLU A 106 3.90 -26.82 -1.93
C GLU A 106 4.34 -25.68 -1.00
N ALA A 107 3.48 -25.24 -0.09
CA ALA A 107 3.96 -24.85 1.23
C ALA A 107 4.46 -26.12 1.91
N GLU A 108 5.61 -26.63 1.44
CA GLU A 108 6.49 -27.48 2.21
C GLU A 108 6.50 -26.85 3.59
N LEU A 109 5.90 -27.56 4.56
CA LEU A 109 5.91 -27.18 5.96
C LEU A 109 7.31 -26.60 6.24
N ALA A 110 7.39 -25.37 6.76
CA ALA A 110 8.67 -24.78 7.11
C ALA A 110 9.50 -25.85 7.83
N ASP A 111 10.80 -25.99 7.55
CA ASP A 111 11.56 -27.17 8.01
C ASP A 111 11.37 -27.44 9.51
N ASP A 112 11.21 -26.38 10.32
CA ASP A 112 10.83 -26.47 11.73
C ASP A 112 9.51 -27.23 11.97
N VAL A 113 8.48 -26.95 11.18
CA VAL A 113 7.17 -27.63 11.23
C VAL A 113 7.27 -29.08 10.72
N LYS A 114 8.13 -29.38 9.73
CA LYS A 114 8.43 -30.79 9.34
C LYS A 114 9.08 -31.53 10.51
N VAL A 115 10.12 -30.95 11.10
CA VAL A 115 10.83 -31.51 12.25
C VAL A 115 9.89 -31.71 13.44
N LEU A 116 9.01 -30.75 13.73
CA LEU A 116 8.02 -30.90 14.80
C LEU A 116 6.99 -32.01 14.50
N THR A 117 6.64 -32.22 13.24
CA THR A 117 5.77 -33.32 12.81
C THR A 117 6.46 -34.66 13.02
N GLU A 118 7.72 -34.78 12.61
CA GLU A 118 8.53 -35.98 12.84
C GLU A 118 8.71 -36.27 14.35
N ILE A 119 8.98 -35.24 15.17
CA ILE A 119 9.09 -35.38 16.62
C ILE A 119 7.78 -35.87 17.23
N ARG A 120 6.63 -35.31 16.80
CA ARG A 120 5.31 -35.75 17.26
C ARG A 120 5.09 -37.23 16.94
N ASP A 121 5.39 -37.64 15.72
CA ASP A 121 5.15 -39.00 15.25
C ASP A 121 6.07 -40.01 15.95
N LEU A 122 7.34 -39.63 16.20
CA LEU A 122 8.28 -40.41 17.02
C LEU A 122 7.83 -40.55 18.47
N LEU A 123 7.26 -39.49 19.07
CA LEU A 123 6.73 -39.52 20.44
C LEU A 123 5.46 -40.36 20.56
N GLN A 124 4.57 -40.32 19.56
CA GLN A 124 3.39 -41.19 19.52
C GLN A 124 3.80 -42.66 19.41
N THR A 125 4.79 -42.96 18.59
CA THR A 125 5.33 -44.32 18.41
C THR A 125 5.99 -44.85 19.69
N ARG A 126 6.67 -43.99 20.48
CA ARG A 126 7.31 -44.38 21.74
C ARG A 126 6.34 -44.57 22.92
N ASN A 127 5.18 -43.93 22.87
CA ASN A 127 4.16 -44.00 23.93
C ASN A 127 3.07 -45.06 23.68
N ALA A 128 3.17 -45.80 22.56
CA ALA A 128 2.36 -46.98 22.25
C ALA A 128 3.16 -48.27 22.55
#